data_AF-A0A9E0YXA3-F1
#
_entry.id   AF-A0A9E0YXA3-F1
#
_cell.length_a   1.000
_cell.length_b   1.000
_cell.length_c   1.000
_cell.angle_alpha   90.00
_cell.angle_beta   90.00
_cell.angle_gamma   90.00
#
_symmetry.space_group_name_H-M   'P 1'
#
loop_
_entity.id
_entity.type
_entity.pdbx_description
1 polymer ?
#
loop_
_entity_poly.entity_id
_entity_poly.type
_entity_poly.pdbx_seq_one_letter_code
_entity_poly.pdbx_strand_id
1 'polypeptide(L)'
;MGKLNEMEKLKNLIHGVRYHPLLLDEIKDLVFGTGHEKEFFSSLQSQLTFVKTLGYSAVCMKQIEKLKNSSDLYSMHLESKNFNYRILFSFMENGETLLHLFYERQGKRHTDYSRHTPIAQIRLQELKEELE
;
A
#
# COMPACT_ATOMS: atom_id res chain seq x y z
N MET A 1 -22.40 4.76 -12.72
CA MET A 1 -21.42 5.70 -13.33
C MET A 1 -20.23 6.04 -12.42
N GLY A 2 -20.26 5.79 -11.10
CA GLY A 2 -19.18 6.18 -10.16
C GLY A 2 -17.90 5.32 -10.16
N LYS A 3 -18.01 3.98 -10.25
CA LYS A 3 -16.88 3.06 -10.06
C LYS A 3 -15.80 3.08 -11.15
N LEU A 4 -16.17 3.33 -12.41
CA LEU A 4 -15.21 3.41 -13.53
C LEU A 4 -14.26 4.60 -13.36
N ASN A 5 -14.77 5.73 -12.87
CA ASN A 5 -13.99 6.93 -12.60
C ASN A 5 -13.00 6.74 -11.44
N GLU A 6 -13.37 5.97 -10.41
CA GLU A 6 -12.48 5.68 -9.27
C GLU A 6 -11.28 4.82 -9.65
N MET A 7 -11.49 3.79 -10.49
CA MET A 7 -10.39 2.96 -10.98
C MET A 7 -9.44 3.76 -11.89
N GLU A 8 -9.96 4.64 -12.74
CA GLU A 8 -9.13 5.53 -13.57
C GLU A 8 -8.32 6.50 -12.70
N LYS A 9 -8.95 7.12 -11.70
CA LYS A 9 -8.26 7.97 -10.71
C LYS A 9 -7.15 7.22 -9.99
N LEU A 10 -7.42 5.99 -9.56
CA LEU A 10 -6.43 5.15 -8.90
C LEU A 10 -5.23 4.89 -9.82
N LYS A 11 -5.49 4.44 -11.06
CA LYS A 11 -4.44 4.16 -12.05
C LYS A 11 -3.61 5.39 -12.38
N ASN A 12 -4.24 6.56 -12.47
CA ASN A 12 -3.53 7.82 -12.68
C ASN A 12 -2.69 8.22 -11.46
N LEU A 13 -3.21 8.00 -10.25
CA LEU A 13 -2.52 8.35 -9.01
C LEU A 13 -1.25 7.51 -8.79
N ILE A 14 -1.32 6.20 -9.08
CA ILE A 14 -0.19 5.27 -8.95
C ILE A 14 0.62 5.17 -10.25
N HIS A 15 0.39 6.06 -11.22
CA HIS A 15 1.11 6.02 -12.47
C HIS A 15 2.62 6.20 -12.23
N GLY A 16 3.42 5.29 -12.80
CA GLY A 16 4.87 5.25 -12.58
C GLY A 16 5.32 4.64 -11.25
N VAL A 17 4.38 4.14 -10.43
CA VAL A 17 4.68 3.33 -9.24
C VAL A 17 4.49 1.86 -9.61
N ARG A 18 5.42 0.99 -9.21
CA ARG A 18 5.27 -0.45 -9.41
C ARG A 18 4.26 -1.01 -8.40
N TYR A 19 3.42 -1.94 -8.84
CA TYR A 19 2.49 -2.61 -7.93
C TYR A 19 2.17 -4.02 -8.39
N HIS A 20 1.80 -4.88 -7.46
CA HIS A 20 1.25 -6.19 -7.77
C HIS A 20 -0.21 -6.07 -8.26
N PRO A 21 -0.65 -6.74 -9.34
CA PRO A 21 -1.99 -6.55 -9.92
C PRO A 21 -3.15 -6.71 -8.94
N LEU A 22 -3.08 -7.71 -8.04
CA LEU A 22 -4.12 -7.97 -7.03
C LEU A 22 -4.30 -6.82 -6.01
N LEU A 23 -3.35 -5.89 -5.90
CA LEU A 23 -3.52 -4.69 -5.09
C LEU A 23 -4.73 -3.86 -5.56
N LEU A 24 -4.97 -3.80 -6.88
CA LEU A 24 -6.08 -3.02 -7.43
C LEU A 24 -7.43 -3.64 -7.07
N ASP A 25 -7.50 -4.97 -7.05
CA ASP A 25 -8.70 -5.70 -6.63
C ASP A 25 -8.96 -5.46 -5.14
N GLU A 26 -7.92 -5.46 -4.31
CA GLU A 26 -8.05 -5.16 -2.88
C GLU A 26 -8.52 -3.72 -2.63
N ILE A 27 -7.97 -2.74 -3.35
CA ILE A 27 -8.44 -1.35 -3.26
C ILE A 27 -9.89 -1.25 -3.70
N LYS A 28 -10.26 -1.89 -4.81
CA LYS A 28 -11.63 -1.90 -5.30
C LYS A 28 -12.59 -2.52 -4.28
N ASP A 29 -12.24 -3.64 -3.68
CA ASP A 29 -13.11 -4.39 -2.78
C ASP A 29 -13.23 -3.73 -1.40
N LEU A 30 -12.16 -3.10 -0.91
CA LEU A 30 -12.13 -2.47 0.41
C LEU A 30 -12.54 -1.00 0.39
N VAL A 31 -12.28 -0.27 -0.70
CA VAL A 31 -12.41 1.20 -0.72
C VAL A 31 -13.59 1.68 -1.56
N PHE A 32 -13.88 1.07 -2.71
CA PHE A 32 -14.86 1.65 -3.64
C PHE A 32 -16.30 1.38 -3.21
N GLY A 33 -17.11 2.43 -3.16
CA GLY A 33 -18.48 2.41 -2.67
C GLY A 33 -18.59 2.56 -1.15
N THR A 34 -17.50 2.90 -0.46
CA THR A 34 -17.51 3.21 0.97
C THR A 34 -17.98 4.64 1.24
N GLY A 35 -17.92 5.53 0.25
CA GLY A 35 -18.19 6.97 0.40
C GLY A 35 -17.00 7.77 0.95
N HIS A 36 -15.86 7.12 1.19
CA HIS A 36 -14.65 7.72 1.73
C HIS A 36 -13.46 7.71 0.74
N GLU A 37 -13.74 7.48 -0.54
CA GLU A 37 -12.74 7.32 -1.59
C GLU A 37 -11.87 8.57 -1.74
N LYS A 38 -12.46 9.76 -1.62
CA LYS A 38 -11.72 11.03 -1.69
C LYS A 38 -10.66 11.15 -0.58
N GLU A 39 -11.02 10.76 0.64
CA GLU A 39 -10.08 10.76 1.78
C GLU A 39 -8.98 9.71 1.58
N PHE A 40 -9.35 8.52 1.09
CA PHE A 40 -8.40 7.48 0.73
C PHE A 40 -7.39 7.96 -0.32
N PHE A 41 -7.87 8.51 -1.44
CA PHE A 41 -6.99 9.00 -2.51
C PHE A 41 -6.07 10.11 -2.02
N SER A 42 -6.56 11.03 -1.19
CA SER A 42 -5.72 12.08 -0.59
C SER A 42 -4.63 11.49 0.31
N SER A 43 -4.96 10.52 1.16
CA SER A 43 -4.00 9.86 2.04
C SER A 43 -2.95 9.09 1.23
N LEU A 44 -3.39 8.34 0.20
CA LEU A 44 -2.51 7.59 -0.69
C LEU A 44 -1.57 8.51 -1.46
N GLN A 45 -2.07 9.62 -1.99
CA GLN A 45 -1.25 10.61 -2.67
C GLN A 45 -0.17 11.17 -1.74
N SER A 46 -0.51 11.51 -0.50
CA SER A 46 0.44 12.02 0.48
C SER A 46 1.53 11.00 0.80
N GLN A 47 1.16 9.73 1.00
CA GLN A 47 2.14 8.67 1.30
C GLN A 47 3.05 8.35 0.13
N LEU A 48 2.50 8.26 -1.10
CA LEU A 48 3.31 8.05 -2.29
C LEU A 48 4.26 9.22 -2.55
N THR A 49 3.79 10.46 -2.38
CA THR A 49 4.65 11.65 -2.51
C THR A 49 5.77 11.63 -1.48
N PHE A 50 5.46 11.25 -0.24
CA PHE A 50 6.43 11.14 0.84
C PHE A 50 7.52 10.11 0.53
N VAL A 51 7.12 8.88 0.16
CA VAL A 51 8.03 7.78 -0.17
C VAL A 51 8.88 8.13 -1.39
N LYS A 52 8.26 8.65 -2.46
CA LYS A 52 8.96 9.07 -3.67
C LYS A 52 10.00 10.17 -3.42
N THR A 53 9.69 11.11 -2.52
CA THR A 53 10.60 12.24 -2.21
C THR A 53 11.82 11.79 -1.42
N LEU A 54 11.64 10.87 -0.46
CA LEU A 54 12.72 10.43 0.42
C LEU A 54 13.46 9.19 -0.09
N GLY A 55 12.85 8.45 -1.02
CA GLY A 55 13.33 7.15 -1.46
C GLY A 55 13.50 6.19 -0.28
N TYR A 56 14.57 5.39 -0.29
CA TYR A 56 14.84 4.43 0.77
C TYR A 56 14.98 5.08 2.16
N SER A 57 15.36 6.36 2.26
CA SER A 57 15.43 7.07 3.55
C SER A 57 14.07 7.18 4.26
N ALA A 58 12.95 6.99 3.54
CA ALA A 58 11.61 6.95 4.12
C ALA A 58 11.47 5.88 5.22
N VAL A 59 12.22 4.77 5.15
CA VAL A 59 12.14 3.67 6.13
C VAL A 59 12.61 4.06 7.53
N CYS A 60 13.36 5.17 7.65
CA CYS A 60 13.81 5.72 8.92
C CYS A 60 12.76 6.64 9.57
N MET A 61 11.66 6.91 8.86
CA MET A 61 10.66 7.87 9.28
C MET A 61 9.50 7.18 9.99
N LYS A 62 8.94 7.84 11.00
CA LYS A 62 7.84 7.30 11.83
C LYS A 62 6.60 6.87 11.05
N GLN A 63 6.40 7.41 9.85
CA GLN A 63 5.26 7.10 8.98
C GLN A 63 5.36 5.72 8.32
N ILE A 64 6.58 5.17 8.25
CA ILE A 64 6.87 3.87 7.64
C ILE A 64 7.28 2.90 8.75
N GLU A 65 6.55 1.80 8.87
CA GLU A 65 6.88 0.75 9.81
C GLU A 65 7.68 -0.35 9.10
N LYS A 66 8.87 -0.67 9.62
CA LYS A 66 9.65 -1.84 9.17
C LYS A 66 9.11 -3.11 9.82
N LEU A 67 8.80 -4.12 9.01
CA LEU A 67 8.28 -5.39 9.51
C LEU A 67 9.40 -6.24 10.12
N LYS A 68 9.25 -6.64 11.39
CA LYS A 68 10.30 -7.33 12.15
C LYS A 68 10.73 -8.68 11.55
N ASN A 69 9.81 -9.37 10.88
CA ASN A 69 10.03 -10.73 10.36
C ASN A 69 10.24 -10.77 8.83
N SER A 70 10.48 -9.62 8.19
CA SER A 70 10.76 -9.53 6.76
C SER A 70 11.66 -8.34 6.48
N SER A 71 12.91 -8.59 6.06
CA SER A 71 13.91 -7.54 5.87
C SER A 71 13.51 -6.49 4.83
N ASP A 72 12.75 -6.92 3.83
CA ASP A 72 12.46 -6.15 2.62
C ASP A 72 11.02 -5.59 2.60
N LEU A 73 10.23 -5.86 3.64
CA LEU A 73 8.85 -5.36 3.70
C LEU A 73 8.69 -4.23 4.70
N TYR A 74 7.89 -3.26 4.27
CA TYR A 74 7.52 -2.09 5.01
C TYR A 74 6.01 -1.89 4.94
N SER A 75 5.48 -1.12 5.89
CA SER A 75 4.06 -0.82 5.98
C SER A 75 3.87 0.70 6.01
N MET A 76 3.07 1.22 5.09
CA MET A 76 2.60 2.61 5.13
C MET A 76 1.17 2.66 5.64
N HIS A 77 0.89 3.68 6.46
CA HIS A 77 -0.40 3.85 7.11
C HIS A 77 -1.30 4.81 6.34
N LEU A 78 -2.51 4.38 5.98
CA LEU A 78 -3.54 5.24 5.41
C LEU A 78 -4.68 5.30 6.41
N GLU A 79 -4.74 6.38 7.18
CA GLU A 79 -5.79 6.57 8.18
C GLU A 79 -6.62 7.82 7.94
N SER A 80 -7.89 7.72 8.29
CA SER A 80 -8.78 8.85 8.51
C SER A 80 -9.71 8.54 9.69
N LYS A 81 -10.67 9.43 9.95
CA LYS A 81 -11.73 9.14 10.94
C LYS A 81 -12.61 7.95 10.52
N ASN A 82 -12.65 7.63 9.23
CA ASN A 82 -13.60 6.69 8.64
C ASN A 82 -12.98 5.35 8.24
N PHE A 83 -11.65 5.28 8.11
CA PHE A 83 -10.94 4.05 7.77
C PHE A 83 -9.57 3.97 8.42
N ASN A 84 -9.07 2.75 8.49
CA ASN A 84 -7.71 2.46 8.91
C ASN A 84 -7.14 1.36 8.01
N TYR A 85 -6.36 1.73 7.00
CA TYR A 85 -5.74 0.80 6.06
C TYR A 85 -4.23 0.80 6.17
N ARG A 86 -3.63 -0.32 5.79
CA ARG A 86 -2.18 -0.48 5.63
C ARG A 86 -1.90 -0.97 4.22
N ILE A 87 -0.87 -0.40 3.60
CA ILE A 87 -0.27 -0.98 2.39
C ILE A 87 1.10 -1.54 2.76
N LEU A 88 1.28 -2.83 2.50
CA LEU A 88 2.59 -3.46 2.50
C LEU A 88 3.29 -3.19 1.17
N PHE A 89 4.56 -2.80 1.26
CA PHE A 89 5.37 -2.45 0.10
C PHE A 89 6.85 -2.82 0.34
N SER A 90 7.62 -2.83 -0.73
CA SER A 90 9.08 -3.03 -0.73
C SER A 90 9.75 -1.91 -1.51
N PHE A 91 11.05 -1.72 -1.31
CA PHE A 91 11.90 -1.01 -2.26
C PHE A 91 12.60 -2.04 -3.16
N MET A 92 12.40 -1.93 -4.47
CA MET A 92 13.15 -2.68 -5.49
C MET A 92 14.10 -1.71 -6.22
N GLU A 93 14.87 -2.19 -7.20
CA GLU A 93 15.86 -1.37 -7.93
C GLU A 93 15.29 -0.06 -8.49
N ASN A 94 14.01 -0.06 -8.88
CA ASN A 94 13.33 1.09 -9.49
C ASN A 94 12.45 1.88 -8.51
N GLY A 95 12.64 1.72 -7.20
CA GLY A 95 11.89 2.45 -6.16
C GLY A 95 10.82 1.62 -5.47
N GLU A 96 9.82 2.28 -4.92
CA GLU A 96 8.76 1.64 -4.17
C GLU A 96 7.88 0.73 -5.04
N THR A 97 7.53 -0.43 -4.47
CA THR A 97 6.67 -1.44 -5.09
C THR A 97 5.56 -1.81 -4.12
N LEU A 98 4.31 -1.46 -4.46
CA LEU A 98 3.14 -1.69 -3.63
C LEU A 98 2.62 -3.12 -3.80
N LEU A 99 2.38 -3.84 -2.70
CA LEU A 99 2.16 -5.29 -2.75
C LEU A 99 0.77 -5.70 -2.28
N HIS A 100 0.30 -5.18 -1.15
CA HIS A 100 -0.92 -5.65 -0.52
C HIS A 100 -1.59 -4.59 0.34
N LEU A 101 -2.89 -4.35 0.14
CA LEU A 101 -3.72 -3.48 0.98
C LEU A 101 -4.58 -4.34 1.93
N PHE A 102 -4.69 -3.92 3.19
CA PHE A 102 -5.65 -4.50 4.11
C PHE A 102 -6.20 -3.48 5.12
N TYR A 103 -7.35 -3.80 5.71
CA TYR A 103 -7.93 -3.04 6.82
C TYR A 103 -7.27 -3.43 8.15
N GLU A 104 -6.70 -2.45 8.84
CA GLU A 104 -6.20 -2.61 10.20
C GLU A 104 -7.35 -2.45 11.19
N ARG A 105 -7.73 -3.57 11.82
CA ARG A 105 -8.77 -3.57 12.86
C ARG A 105 -8.36 -2.67 14.02
N GLN A 106 -9.21 -1.71 14.36
CA GLN A 106 -9.02 -0.85 15.52
C GLN A 106 -9.02 -1.68 16.83
N GLY A 107 -8.00 -1.49 17.68
CA GLY A 107 -7.87 -2.14 18.98
C GLY A 107 -6.52 -1.84 19.64
N LYS A 108 -6.40 -2.02 20.96
CA LYS A 108 -5.20 -1.68 21.78
C LYS A 108 -3.96 -2.56 21.52
N ARG A 109 -3.87 -3.26 20.37
CA ARG A 109 -2.76 -4.17 20.05
C ARG A 109 -2.04 -3.69 18.80
N HIS A 110 -0.73 -3.94 18.75
CA HIS A 110 0.09 -3.81 17.54
C HIS A 110 -0.61 -4.43 16.32
N THR A 111 -0.41 -3.83 15.15
CA THR A 111 -0.89 -4.36 13.87
C THR A 111 -0.47 -5.83 13.72
N ASP A 112 -1.43 -6.71 13.52
CA ASP A 112 -1.16 -8.13 13.28
C ASP A 112 -0.89 -8.35 11.79
N TYR A 113 0.38 -8.43 11.43
CA TYR A 113 0.82 -8.67 10.06
C TYR A 113 0.91 -10.15 9.69
N SER A 114 0.64 -11.09 10.61
CA SER A 114 0.89 -12.53 10.40
C SER A 114 0.21 -13.12 9.16
N ARG A 115 -0.97 -12.59 8.81
CA ARG A 115 -1.73 -13.02 7.62
C ARG A 115 -1.38 -12.24 6.35
N HIS A 116 -0.75 -11.08 6.50
CA HIS A 116 -0.52 -10.11 5.42
C HIS A 116 0.92 -10.20 4.88
N THR A 117 1.89 -10.44 5.76
CA THR A 117 3.30 -10.59 5.38
C THR A 117 3.53 -11.72 4.36
N PRO A 118 2.97 -12.95 4.53
CA PRO A 118 3.18 -14.02 3.54
C PRO A 118 2.64 -13.66 2.15
N ILE A 119 1.49 -12.98 2.09
CA ILE A 119 0.88 -12.52 0.83
C ILE A 119 1.83 -11.53 0.13
N ALA A 120 2.32 -10.53 0.87
CA ALA A 120 3.24 -9.53 0.30
C ALA A 120 4.58 -10.15 -0.12
N GLN A 121 5.10 -11.14 0.61
CA GLN A 121 6.35 -11.83 0.25
C GLN A 121 6.22 -12.63 -1.05
N ILE A 122 5.12 -13.38 -1.22
CA ILE A 122 4.86 -14.12 -2.46
C ILE A 122 4.79 -13.16 -3.64
N ARG A 123 4.02 -12.08 -3.51
CA ARG A 123 3.87 -11.06 -4.56
C ARG A 123 5.17 -10.34 -4.91
N LEU A 124 6.02 -10.09 -3.90
CA LEU A 124 7.34 -9.51 -4.13
C LEU A 124 8.23 -10.47 -4.92
N GLN A 125 8.16 -11.77 -4.62
CA GLN A 125 8.91 -12.80 -5.34
C GLN A 125 8.42 -12.94 -6.79
N GLU A 126 7.11 -13.00 -7.02
CA GLU A 126 6.51 -13.03 -8.37
C GLU A 126 6.99 -11.84 -9.22
N LEU A 127 6.98 -10.63 -8.67
CA LEU A 127 7.45 -9.42 -9.37
C LEU A 127 8.97 -9.38 -9.61
N LYS A 128 9.77 -10.09 -8.79
CA LYS A 128 11.22 -10.24 -9.00
C LYS A 128 11.50 -11.21 -10.14
N GLU A 129 10.80 -12.33 -10.19
CA GLU A 129 10.94 -13.34 -11.25
C GLU A 129 10.54 -12.82 -12.63
N GLU A 130 9.57 -11.90 -12.72
CA GLU A 130 9.22 -11.22 -13.98
C GLU A 130 10.34 -10.32 -14.56
N LEU A 131 11.37 -10.01 -13.78
CA LEU A 131 12.49 -9.16 -14.20
C LEU A 131 13.72 -9.94 -14.67
N GLU A 132 13.75 -11.26 -14.44
CA GLU A 132 14.82 -12.18 -14.87
C GLU A 132 14.54 -12.76 -16.26
#